data_AF-A0A378TLP9-F1
#
_entry.id   AF-A0A378TLP9-F1
#
_cell.length_a   1.000
_cell.length_b   1.000
_cell.length_c   1.000
_cell.angle_alpha   90.00
_cell.angle_beta   90.00
_cell.angle_gamma   90.00
#
_symmetry.space_group_name_H-M   'P 1'
#
loop_
_entity.id
_entity.type
_entity.pdbx_description
1 polymer ?
#
loop_
_entity_poly.entity_id
_entity_poly.type
_entity_poly.pdbx_seq_one_letter_code
_entity_poly.pdbx_strand_id
1 'polypeptide(L)'
;MAGRRVLTALATVAALTLAPVVTPPTATAVSALVMGGTDQPDPEKLGDYLPDVHTTFLDPFTACSATDCDLTGVVYPAEFWPFPQWGGLEGQKYDRSVAEGVVNLEAALRRQYLEDPDEPVVLFGASQSATVVTFVKRKLATHPEGMPAQVQIVLIGNPNRPNGGLLARFAPLTIPVLEFTGSGGTPTDAGMPTTDIAFQYDIAADFPKYPLNLFALLNSIIGIDIHGDYLLNRNGYTEAELQAAMQDPANQQIHGDTTYITIPTKRLPLLAPLRQLGVDHNATAVTEPLAALMEPTLRVLVELGYDRGAGYGRASGFGLLPRVDPVRLTTDLVTAVSTGLRDARAAAVAPSSRQGEPPREPEPKVQQMSSAADHSDVEPAPVPERDRRRQSEPEVADDADETDDTTDEGTTQDEDDSEDASVDEPDPSDASDAEDEADAEDEADEPASDAPAEPAAA
;
A
#
# COMPACT_ATOMS: atom_id res chain seq x y z
N MET A 1 59.88 77.24 -46.16
CA MET A 1 58.67 76.39 -46.02
C MET A 1 59.04 75.14 -45.24
N ALA A 2 58.11 74.57 -44.48
CA ALA A 2 58.37 73.37 -43.66
C ALA A 2 58.11 72.08 -44.43
N GLY A 3 58.70 70.97 -43.97
CA GLY A 3 58.42 69.64 -44.52
C GLY A 3 59.37 68.56 -44.02
N ARG A 4 58.95 67.82 -42.97
CA ARG A 4 59.51 66.49 -42.68
C ARG A 4 58.47 65.63 -41.95
N ARG A 5 58.26 64.41 -42.44
CA ARG A 5 57.39 63.41 -41.80
C ARG A 5 58.18 62.65 -40.75
N VAL A 6 57.48 62.14 -39.74
CA VAL A 6 57.99 61.16 -38.76
C VAL A 6 57.08 59.94 -38.83
N LEU A 7 57.67 58.74 -38.82
CA LEU A 7 56.94 57.48 -38.61
C LEU A 7 56.97 57.14 -37.12
N THR A 8 55.87 56.62 -36.60
CA THR A 8 55.80 56.01 -35.27
C THR A 8 55.25 54.60 -35.43
N ALA A 9 55.97 53.59 -34.96
CA ALA A 9 55.49 52.21 -34.94
C ALA A 9 54.70 51.94 -33.64
N LEU A 10 53.60 51.21 -33.74
CA LEU A 10 52.90 50.66 -32.57
C LEU A 10 53.50 49.30 -32.19
N ALA A 11 53.65 49.06 -30.90
CA ALA A 11 53.86 47.74 -30.33
C ALA A 11 52.60 47.33 -29.57
N THR A 12 52.00 46.20 -29.95
CA THR A 12 50.81 45.65 -29.27
C THR A 12 51.24 44.68 -28.18
N VAL A 13 50.90 45.00 -26.93
CA VAL A 13 51.00 44.06 -25.80
C VAL A 13 49.67 43.33 -25.66
N ALA A 14 49.67 41.99 -25.77
CA ALA A 14 48.51 41.16 -25.49
C ALA A 14 48.48 40.78 -24.00
N ALA A 15 47.43 41.19 -23.28
CA ALA A 15 47.18 40.77 -21.92
C ALA A 15 46.29 39.51 -21.94
N LEU A 16 46.78 38.40 -21.37
CA LEU A 16 46.04 37.14 -21.29
C LEU A 16 45.21 37.11 -20.00
N THR A 17 43.91 37.37 -20.10
CA THR A 17 42.98 37.29 -18.96
C THR A 17 42.54 35.86 -18.70
N LEU A 18 43.04 35.26 -17.62
CA LEU A 18 42.47 34.03 -17.06
C LEU A 18 41.09 34.35 -16.46
N ALA A 19 40.03 33.83 -17.07
CA ALA A 19 38.72 33.83 -16.45
C ALA A 19 38.69 32.81 -15.29
N PRO A 20 37.95 33.07 -14.19
CA PRO A 20 37.74 32.05 -13.18
C PRO A 20 36.96 30.88 -13.79
N VAL A 21 37.48 29.66 -13.62
CA VAL A 21 36.69 28.45 -13.90
C VAL A 21 35.65 28.34 -12.81
N VAL A 22 34.43 28.78 -13.12
CA VAL A 22 33.25 28.42 -12.32
C VAL A 22 33.03 26.93 -12.56
N THR A 23 33.45 26.10 -11.60
CA THR A 23 32.95 24.73 -11.53
C THR A 23 31.43 24.80 -11.39
N PRO A 24 30.65 24.05 -12.19
CA PRO A 24 29.24 23.89 -11.89
C PRO A 24 29.09 23.33 -10.46
N PRO A 25 27.97 23.59 -9.76
CA PRO A 25 27.66 22.78 -8.59
C PRO A 25 27.68 21.31 -9.02
N THR A 26 28.30 20.46 -8.21
CA THR A 26 28.08 19.02 -8.31
C THR A 26 26.58 18.76 -8.21
N ALA A 27 26.06 17.83 -9.01
CA ALA A 27 24.74 17.28 -8.72
C ALA A 27 24.77 16.77 -7.29
N THR A 28 23.82 17.23 -6.47
CA THR A 28 23.58 16.61 -5.16
C THR A 28 23.06 15.21 -5.44
N ALA A 29 23.78 14.18 -4.97
CA ALA A 29 23.22 12.85 -4.89
C ALA A 29 21.92 12.89 -4.07
N VAL A 30 21.04 11.94 -4.32
CA VAL A 30 19.81 11.75 -3.56
C VAL A 30 19.67 10.26 -3.28
N SER A 31 19.45 9.89 -2.03
CA SER A 31 19.27 8.49 -1.64
C SER A 31 17.78 8.18 -1.48
N ALA A 32 17.30 7.11 -2.10
CA ALA A 32 15.94 6.60 -1.91
C ALA A 32 15.96 5.29 -1.11
N LEU A 33 15.26 5.29 0.03
CA LEU A 33 15.03 4.11 0.85
C LEU A 33 13.66 3.55 0.52
N VAL A 34 13.64 2.41 -0.18
CA VAL A 34 12.43 1.81 -0.76
C VAL A 34 12.01 0.59 0.05
N MET A 35 10.74 0.50 0.43
CA MET A 35 10.15 -0.66 1.09
C MET A 35 8.98 -1.27 0.29
N GLY A 36 8.93 -2.60 0.27
CA GLY A 36 7.85 -3.36 -0.35
C GLY A 36 6.54 -3.38 0.46
N GLY A 37 5.46 -3.84 -0.15
CA GLY A 37 4.21 -4.16 0.54
C GLY A 37 4.30 -5.41 1.44
N THR A 38 3.15 -5.96 1.81
CA THR A 38 3.06 -7.29 2.42
C THR A 38 3.48 -8.36 1.39
N ASP A 39 4.15 -9.43 1.83
CA ASP A 39 4.80 -10.46 0.97
C ASP A 39 5.87 -9.91 0.01
N GLN A 40 6.40 -8.71 0.32
CA GLN A 40 7.48 -8.06 -0.41
C GLN A 40 8.62 -7.68 0.56
N PRO A 41 9.22 -8.67 1.27
CA PRO A 41 10.18 -8.42 2.36
C PRO A 41 11.50 -7.82 1.89
N ASP A 42 11.88 -8.03 0.62
CA ASP A 42 13.18 -7.65 0.08
C ASP A 42 13.04 -7.02 -1.32
N PRO A 43 12.98 -5.68 -1.41
CA PRO A 43 12.77 -4.96 -2.67
C PRO A 43 13.81 -5.23 -3.77
N GLU A 44 15.05 -5.58 -3.40
CA GLU A 44 16.14 -5.88 -4.36
C GLU A 44 15.94 -7.23 -5.06
N LYS A 45 15.02 -8.07 -4.58
CA LYS A 45 14.71 -9.39 -5.14
C LYS A 45 13.41 -9.44 -5.96
N LEU A 46 12.70 -8.32 -6.08
CA LEU A 46 11.40 -8.21 -6.76
C LEU A 46 11.51 -7.88 -8.26
N GLY A 47 12.65 -8.20 -8.89
CA GLY A 47 12.90 -7.89 -10.31
C GLY A 47 13.00 -6.39 -10.55
N ASP A 48 12.22 -5.87 -11.50
CA ASP A 48 12.24 -4.46 -11.91
C ASP A 48 11.53 -3.51 -10.91
N TYR A 49 11.17 -3.99 -9.71
CA TYR A 49 10.44 -3.20 -8.70
C TYR A 49 11.10 -1.87 -8.33
N LEU A 50 12.43 -1.84 -8.10
CA LEU A 50 13.14 -0.59 -7.77
C LEU A 50 13.11 0.44 -8.92
N PRO A 51 13.48 0.11 -10.18
CA PRO A 51 13.36 1.06 -11.29
C PRO A 51 11.89 1.40 -11.66
N ASP A 52 10.93 0.49 -11.48
CA ASP A 52 9.50 0.80 -11.67
C ASP A 52 9.00 1.79 -10.59
N VAL A 53 9.35 1.59 -9.31
CA VAL A 53 9.06 2.56 -8.24
C VAL A 53 9.71 3.91 -8.52
N HIS A 54 10.99 3.91 -8.93
CA HIS A 54 11.72 5.13 -9.26
C HIS A 54 11.03 5.94 -10.36
N THR A 55 10.82 5.32 -11.52
CA THR A 55 10.27 5.99 -12.71
C THR A 55 8.79 6.32 -12.57
N THR A 56 7.99 5.49 -11.89
CA THR A 56 6.55 5.72 -11.75
C THR A 56 6.23 6.71 -10.63
N PHE A 57 6.97 6.67 -9.50
CA PHE A 57 6.56 7.35 -8.26
C PHE A 57 7.61 8.25 -7.60
N LEU A 58 8.92 8.16 -7.92
CA LEU A 58 9.94 9.02 -7.29
C LEU A 58 10.35 10.18 -8.21
N ASP A 59 10.71 9.89 -9.46
CA ASP A 59 11.09 10.86 -10.48
C ASP A 59 10.01 11.95 -10.71
N PRO A 60 8.69 11.64 -10.81
CA PRO A 60 7.69 12.69 -11.09
C PRO A 60 7.39 13.61 -9.90
N PHE A 61 7.81 13.28 -8.67
CA PHE A 61 7.30 13.91 -7.43
C PHE A 61 8.37 14.32 -6.41
N THR A 62 9.66 14.02 -6.62
CA THR A 62 10.72 14.22 -5.61
C THR A 62 12.05 14.69 -6.21
N ALA A 63 13.01 15.04 -5.35
CA ALA A 63 14.40 15.31 -5.75
C ALA A 63 15.14 14.10 -6.39
N CYS A 64 14.58 12.88 -6.31
CA CYS A 64 15.13 11.68 -6.97
C CYS A 64 14.92 11.67 -8.50
N SER A 65 14.50 12.81 -9.08
CA SER A 65 14.37 13.07 -10.53
C SER A 65 15.69 13.32 -11.26
N ALA A 66 16.81 12.91 -10.68
CA ALA A 66 18.15 13.08 -11.22
C ALA A 66 18.72 11.74 -11.73
N THR A 67 19.65 11.80 -12.66
CA THR A 67 20.49 10.65 -13.07
C THR A 67 21.36 10.08 -11.94
N ASP A 68 21.44 10.80 -10.82
CA ASP A 68 22.31 10.53 -9.68
C ASP A 68 21.48 10.27 -8.40
N CYS A 69 20.36 9.55 -8.52
CA CYS A 69 19.61 9.01 -7.38
C CYS A 69 19.98 7.55 -7.12
N ASP A 70 20.39 7.19 -5.90
CA ASP A 70 20.69 5.81 -5.51
C ASP A 70 19.48 5.14 -4.85
N LEU A 71 19.25 3.87 -5.16
CA LEU A 71 18.04 3.12 -4.77
C LEU A 71 18.40 1.93 -3.87
N THR A 72 18.17 2.06 -2.57
CA THR A 72 18.43 0.99 -1.58
C THR A 72 17.14 0.30 -1.15
N GLY A 73 17.11 -1.04 -1.20
CA GLY A 73 16.02 -1.82 -0.64
C GLY A 73 16.12 -1.94 0.88
N VAL A 74 15.06 -1.58 1.60
CA VAL A 74 14.99 -1.74 3.06
C VAL A 74 14.22 -3.01 3.39
N VAL A 75 14.97 -4.05 3.76
CA VAL A 75 14.44 -5.38 4.11
C VAL A 75 13.67 -5.35 5.44
N TYR A 76 12.50 -5.97 5.49
CA TYR A 76 11.68 -6.15 6.71
C TYR A 76 10.80 -7.41 6.61
N PRO A 77 10.09 -7.84 7.67
CA PRO A 77 9.34 -9.10 7.63
C PRO A 77 8.25 -9.15 6.55
N ALA A 78 7.53 -8.04 6.30
CA ALA A 78 6.43 -7.95 5.33
C ALA A 78 5.27 -8.95 5.55
N GLU A 79 5.04 -9.39 6.79
CA GLU A 79 4.11 -10.47 7.12
C GLU A 79 2.77 -9.97 7.68
N PHE A 80 1.71 -10.76 7.46
CA PHE A 80 0.39 -10.57 8.02
C PHE A 80 -0.29 -11.93 8.26
N TRP A 81 0.08 -12.57 9.37
CA TRP A 81 -0.60 -13.74 9.91
C TRP A 81 -2.12 -13.52 10.10
N PRO A 82 -3.00 -14.50 9.82
CA PRO A 82 -2.72 -15.89 9.43
C PRO A 82 -2.80 -16.14 7.91
N PHE A 83 -2.72 -15.09 7.08
CA PHE A 83 -3.09 -15.19 5.66
C PHE A 83 -2.04 -16.00 4.87
N PRO A 84 -2.42 -17.07 4.12
CA PRO A 84 -1.46 -17.95 3.44
C PRO A 84 -0.49 -17.25 2.48
N GLN A 85 -0.92 -16.16 1.87
CA GLN A 85 -0.12 -15.35 0.95
C GLN A 85 0.88 -14.44 1.68
N TRP A 86 0.75 -14.23 2.99
CA TRP A 86 1.39 -13.16 3.76
C TRP A 86 2.06 -13.72 5.03
N GLY A 87 2.90 -14.75 4.89
CA GLY A 87 3.56 -15.44 6.01
C GLY A 87 2.78 -16.63 6.62
N GLY A 88 1.51 -16.81 6.23
CA GLY A 88 0.72 -17.99 6.59
C GLY A 88 0.52 -18.15 8.11
N LEU A 89 0.70 -19.37 8.61
CA LEU A 89 0.48 -19.70 10.03
C LEU A 89 1.72 -19.52 10.92
N GLU A 90 2.90 -19.33 10.33
CA GLU A 90 4.19 -19.26 11.04
C GLU A 90 4.77 -17.82 11.08
N GLY A 91 4.40 -16.96 10.13
CA GLY A 91 4.84 -15.58 10.05
C GLY A 91 4.25 -14.65 11.12
N GLN A 92 4.76 -13.42 11.16
CA GLN A 92 4.37 -12.40 12.12
C GLN A 92 2.96 -11.83 11.89
N LYS A 93 2.37 -11.37 12.99
CA LYS A 93 1.17 -10.53 12.99
C LYS A 93 1.48 -9.10 12.54
N TYR A 94 0.44 -8.36 12.13
CA TYR A 94 0.59 -7.07 11.44
C TYR A 94 1.38 -6.02 12.24
N ASP A 95 0.98 -5.71 13.47
CA ASP A 95 1.63 -4.70 14.31
C ASP A 95 3.09 -5.09 14.65
N ARG A 96 3.45 -6.38 14.57
CA ARG A 96 4.83 -6.88 14.77
C ARG A 96 5.69 -6.65 13.54
N SER A 97 5.22 -7.09 12.36
CA SER A 97 5.91 -6.84 11.08
C SER A 97 6.16 -5.35 10.86
N VAL A 98 5.16 -4.51 11.18
CA VAL A 98 5.29 -3.05 11.13
C VAL A 98 6.30 -2.52 12.17
N ALA A 99 6.29 -3.00 13.41
CA ALA A 99 7.22 -2.55 14.44
C ALA A 99 8.69 -2.89 14.09
N GLU A 100 8.96 -4.07 13.54
CA GLU A 100 10.29 -4.45 13.07
C GLU A 100 10.68 -3.68 11.79
N GLY A 101 9.74 -3.44 10.88
CA GLY A 101 9.95 -2.57 9.72
C GLY A 101 10.35 -1.14 10.10
N VAL A 102 9.77 -0.58 11.17
CA VAL A 102 10.15 0.75 11.70
C VAL A 102 11.61 0.75 12.16
N VAL A 103 12.04 -0.27 12.90
CA VAL A 103 13.44 -0.41 13.35
C VAL A 103 14.39 -0.54 12.16
N ASN A 104 14.03 -1.32 11.15
CA ASN A 104 14.86 -1.52 9.96
C ASN A 104 14.97 -0.25 9.10
N LEU A 105 13.88 0.51 8.93
CA LEU A 105 13.89 1.77 8.20
C LEU A 105 14.67 2.87 8.95
N GLU A 106 14.54 2.97 10.27
CA GLU A 106 15.39 3.85 11.08
C GLU A 106 16.87 3.46 10.99
N ALA A 107 17.20 2.17 10.97
CA ALA A 107 18.56 1.68 10.81
C ALA A 107 19.13 1.87 9.39
N ALA A 108 18.28 1.97 8.36
CA ALA A 108 18.68 2.36 7.01
C ALA A 108 18.92 3.88 6.93
N LEU A 109 17.95 4.68 7.38
CA LEU A 109 18.02 6.15 7.39
C LEU A 109 19.21 6.66 8.22
N ARG A 110 19.50 6.02 9.36
CA ARG A 110 20.66 6.34 10.19
C ARG A 110 21.99 5.94 9.56
N ARG A 111 22.05 4.94 8.67
CA ARG A 111 23.28 4.61 7.93
C ARG A 111 23.59 5.67 6.90
N GLN A 112 22.62 5.99 6.05
CA GLN A 112 22.73 7.09 5.07
C GLN A 112 23.18 8.39 5.77
N TYR A 113 22.53 8.79 6.87
CA TYR A 113 22.89 10.03 7.60
C TYR A 113 24.31 10.05 8.19
N LEU A 114 24.90 8.88 8.45
CA LEU A 114 26.28 8.75 8.92
C LEU A 114 27.30 8.67 7.77
N GLU A 115 26.84 8.51 6.54
CA GLU A 115 27.64 8.47 5.31
C GLU A 115 27.63 9.85 4.62
N ASP A 116 26.46 10.49 4.45
CA ASP A 116 26.32 11.92 4.14
C ASP A 116 25.12 12.55 4.88
N PRO A 117 25.34 13.51 5.80
CA PRO A 117 24.27 14.15 6.58
C PRO A 117 23.56 15.32 5.85
N ASP A 118 24.14 15.84 4.77
CA ASP A 118 23.61 16.96 3.99
C ASP A 118 22.82 16.48 2.74
N GLU A 119 23.05 15.24 2.29
CA GLU A 119 22.31 14.56 1.24
C GLU A 119 20.78 14.48 1.52
N PRO A 120 19.91 14.83 0.55
CA PRO A 120 18.47 14.60 0.65
C PRO A 120 18.09 13.13 0.56
N VAL A 121 17.13 12.70 1.38
CA VAL A 121 16.59 11.33 1.36
C VAL A 121 15.12 11.31 0.94
N VAL A 122 14.76 10.32 0.13
CA VAL A 122 13.37 9.97 -0.18
C VAL A 122 13.01 8.65 0.51
N LEU A 123 11.92 8.64 1.29
CA LEU A 123 11.36 7.43 1.87
C LEU A 123 10.17 6.96 1.03
N PHE A 124 10.21 5.72 0.52
CA PHE A 124 9.09 5.11 -0.19
C PHE A 124 8.49 3.95 0.61
N GLY A 125 7.16 3.94 0.74
CA GLY A 125 6.41 2.85 1.34
C GLY A 125 5.16 2.47 0.54
N ALA A 126 4.92 1.18 0.39
CA ALA A 126 3.75 0.61 -0.23
C ALA A 126 2.94 -0.20 0.80
N SER A 127 1.62 -0.05 0.83
CA SER A 127 0.74 -0.89 1.68
C SER A 127 1.21 -0.94 3.15
N GLN A 128 1.58 -2.11 3.69
CA GLN A 128 2.11 -2.28 5.05
C GLN A 128 3.34 -1.39 5.34
N SER A 129 4.24 -1.16 4.38
CA SER A 129 5.38 -0.27 4.61
C SER A 129 5.03 1.22 4.52
N ALA A 130 3.88 1.60 3.93
CA ALA A 130 3.37 2.98 4.10
C ALA A 130 2.95 3.26 5.56
N THR A 131 2.52 2.22 6.30
CA THR A 131 2.34 2.27 7.77
C THR A 131 3.67 2.41 8.50
N VAL A 132 4.71 1.68 8.07
CA VAL A 132 6.09 1.80 8.61
C VAL A 132 6.62 3.22 8.43
N VAL A 133 6.58 3.77 7.21
CA VAL A 133 7.02 5.13 6.90
C VAL A 133 6.16 6.17 7.66
N THR A 134 4.86 5.92 7.85
CA THR A 134 4.01 6.77 8.71
C THR A 134 4.48 6.82 10.16
N PHE A 135 4.92 5.70 10.73
CA PHE A 135 5.50 5.68 12.08
C PHE A 135 6.88 6.35 12.13
N VAL A 136 7.72 6.20 11.11
CA VAL A 136 8.99 6.94 11.02
C VAL A 136 8.76 8.45 10.88
N LYS A 137 7.79 8.91 10.05
CA LYS A 137 7.39 10.33 9.95
C LYS A 137 7.00 10.90 11.33
N ARG A 138 6.25 10.14 12.14
CA ARG A 138 5.88 10.55 13.53
C ARG A 138 7.07 10.66 14.47
N LYS A 139 8.06 9.78 14.35
CA LYS A 139 9.29 9.85 15.15
C LYS A 139 10.15 11.05 14.73
N LEU A 140 10.42 11.22 13.43
CA LEU A 140 11.17 12.36 12.89
C LEU A 140 10.54 13.71 13.28
N ALA A 141 9.20 13.81 13.24
CA ALA A 141 8.46 15.01 13.65
C ALA A 141 8.61 15.39 15.13
N THR A 142 9.00 14.45 16.00
CA THR A 142 9.11 14.66 17.45
C THR A 142 10.56 14.62 17.96
N HIS A 143 11.45 13.94 17.24
CA HIS A 143 12.85 13.71 17.59
C HIS A 143 13.73 13.81 16.33
N PRO A 144 13.98 15.02 15.79
CA PRO A 144 14.77 15.20 14.57
C PRO A 144 16.30 15.06 14.77
N GLU A 145 16.77 14.85 16.00
CA GLU A 145 18.21 14.79 16.30
C GLU A 145 18.86 13.51 15.73
N GLY A 146 19.81 13.70 14.80
CA GLY A 146 20.62 12.60 14.25
C GLY A 146 19.98 11.85 13.08
N MET A 147 19.18 12.56 12.28
CA MET A 147 18.52 12.12 11.05
C MET A 147 18.67 13.21 9.95
N PRO A 148 18.50 12.90 8.65
CA PRO A 148 18.77 13.85 7.56
C PRO A 148 17.91 15.11 7.62
N ALA A 149 18.52 16.26 7.29
CA ALA A 149 17.85 17.56 7.30
C ALA A 149 16.80 17.74 6.19
N GLN A 150 16.79 16.85 5.19
CA GLN A 150 15.96 16.95 3.99
C GLN A 150 15.31 15.59 3.67
N VAL A 151 14.17 15.30 4.30
CA VAL A 151 13.40 14.06 4.06
C VAL A 151 12.13 14.36 3.26
N GLN A 152 12.01 13.71 2.10
CA GLN A 152 10.79 13.63 1.29
C GLN A 152 10.17 12.23 1.44
N ILE A 153 8.86 12.12 1.24
CA ILE A 153 8.11 10.87 1.45
C ILE A 153 7.18 10.60 0.27
N VAL A 154 7.13 9.36 -0.20
CA VAL A 154 6.13 8.89 -1.17
C VAL A 154 5.46 7.62 -0.62
N LEU A 155 4.14 7.63 -0.56
CA LEU A 155 3.32 6.52 -0.05
C LEU A 155 2.35 6.06 -1.14
N ILE A 156 2.33 4.76 -1.45
CA ILE A 156 1.30 4.16 -2.32
C ILE A 156 0.40 3.22 -1.52
N GLY A 157 -0.91 3.28 -1.77
CA GLY A 157 -1.88 2.44 -1.07
C GLY A 157 -1.92 2.65 0.45
N ASN A 158 -1.67 3.89 0.92
CA ASN A 158 -1.41 4.20 2.34
C ASN A 158 -2.58 3.79 3.29
N PRO A 159 -2.41 2.78 4.16
CA PRO A 159 -3.44 2.39 5.13
C PRO A 159 -3.73 3.47 6.18
N ASN A 160 -2.84 4.46 6.33
CA ASN A 160 -2.96 5.58 7.25
C ASN A 160 -3.45 6.88 6.59
N ARG A 161 -3.87 6.89 5.31
CA ARG A 161 -4.40 8.09 4.63
C ARG A 161 -5.54 8.71 5.47
N PRO A 162 -5.44 9.95 6.00
CA PRO A 162 -6.29 10.39 7.13
C PRO A 162 -7.81 10.30 6.90
N ASN A 163 -8.27 10.52 5.66
CA ASN A 163 -9.64 10.22 5.23
C ASN A 163 -9.60 9.25 4.04
N GLY A 164 -9.66 7.95 4.35
CA GLY A 164 -9.65 6.87 3.36
C GLY A 164 -8.96 5.63 3.90
N GLY A 165 -7.81 5.83 4.54
CA GLY A 165 -6.96 4.79 5.10
C GLY A 165 -7.70 3.90 6.09
N LEU A 166 -7.62 2.58 5.91
CA LEU A 166 -8.26 1.57 6.74
C LEU A 166 -7.84 1.69 8.21
N LEU A 167 -6.55 1.91 8.48
CA LEU A 167 -6.02 2.11 9.84
C LEU A 167 -6.38 3.49 10.42
N ALA A 168 -6.67 4.49 9.57
CA ALA A 168 -7.24 5.76 10.00
C ALA A 168 -8.75 5.66 10.30
N ARG A 169 -9.49 4.84 9.54
CA ARG A 169 -10.93 4.57 9.75
C ARG A 169 -11.21 3.79 11.03
N PHE A 170 -10.39 2.77 11.31
CA PHE A 170 -10.53 1.90 12.49
C PHE A 170 -9.95 2.49 13.78
N ALA A 171 -9.16 3.58 13.73
CA ALA A 171 -8.50 4.12 14.92
C ALA A 171 -9.50 4.54 16.03
N PRO A 172 -9.25 4.22 17.32
CA PRO A 172 -8.09 3.52 17.89
C PRO A 172 -8.33 2.02 18.17
N LEU A 173 -9.23 1.36 17.42
CA LEU A 173 -9.62 -0.04 17.64
C LEU A 173 -8.52 -1.01 17.19
N THR A 174 -8.35 -2.10 17.94
CA THR A 174 -7.46 -3.23 17.60
C THR A 174 -8.27 -4.51 17.39
N ILE A 175 -7.86 -5.34 16.43
CA ILE A 175 -8.31 -6.74 16.30
C ILE A 175 -7.26 -7.62 17.01
N PRO A 176 -7.46 -8.07 18.27
CA PRO A 176 -6.35 -8.58 19.10
C PRO A 176 -5.77 -9.91 18.62
N VAL A 177 -6.60 -10.76 18.00
CA VAL A 177 -6.16 -12.04 17.41
C VAL A 177 -5.12 -11.80 16.32
N LEU A 178 -5.32 -10.79 15.48
CA LEU A 178 -4.45 -10.44 14.36
C LEU A 178 -3.28 -9.51 14.75
N GLU A 179 -3.26 -8.96 15.98
CA GLU A 179 -2.49 -7.74 16.34
C GLU A 179 -2.51 -6.75 15.17
N PHE A 180 -3.71 -6.28 14.84
CA PHE A 180 -3.97 -5.31 13.77
C PHE A 180 -4.65 -4.08 14.41
N THR A 181 -3.87 -3.02 14.65
CA THR A 181 -4.32 -1.82 15.35
C THR A 181 -4.58 -0.67 14.39
N GLY A 182 -5.75 -0.03 14.51
CA GLY A 182 -6.10 1.22 13.82
C GLY A 182 -5.16 2.35 14.25
N SER A 183 -4.04 2.48 13.56
CA SER A 183 -2.92 3.33 13.95
C SER A 183 -3.07 4.81 13.55
N GLY A 184 -4.25 5.24 13.09
CA GLY A 184 -4.59 6.67 12.91
C GLY A 184 -4.05 7.30 11.63
N GLY A 185 -4.32 8.59 11.41
CA GLY A 185 -3.87 9.31 10.21
C GLY A 185 -2.35 9.53 10.12
N THR A 186 -1.76 9.45 8.93
CA THR A 186 -0.41 9.97 8.66
C THR A 186 -0.38 11.47 8.96
N PRO A 187 0.61 12.00 9.71
CA PRO A 187 0.70 13.43 9.99
C PRO A 187 0.84 14.26 8.70
N THR A 188 0.29 15.47 8.69
CA THR A 188 0.30 16.39 7.55
C THR A 188 1.04 17.70 7.86
N ASP A 189 1.68 17.79 9.01
CA ASP A 189 2.20 19.00 9.64
C ASP A 189 3.58 18.76 10.27
N ALA A 190 4.31 17.77 9.75
CA ALA A 190 5.61 17.34 10.25
C ALA A 190 6.80 18.02 9.54
N GLY A 191 6.55 18.83 8.51
CA GLY A 191 7.58 19.52 7.74
C GLY A 191 8.31 18.65 6.71
N MET A 192 7.83 17.42 6.45
CA MET A 192 8.40 16.50 5.46
C MET A 192 7.46 16.40 4.25
N PRO A 193 7.83 16.97 3.09
CA PRO A 193 7.01 16.92 1.89
C PRO A 193 6.62 15.49 1.53
N THR A 194 5.32 15.23 1.48
CA THR A 194 4.76 13.87 1.34
C THR A 194 3.83 13.79 0.13
N THR A 195 3.97 12.75 -0.69
CA THR A 195 3.04 12.42 -1.78
C THR A 195 2.31 11.13 -1.45
N ASP A 196 1.00 11.19 -1.23
CA ASP A 196 0.14 10.06 -0.82
C ASP A 196 -0.77 9.67 -1.99
N ILE A 197 -0.44 8.57 -2.66
CA ILE A 197 -1.05 8.12 -3.91
C ILE A 197 -1.98 6.93 -3.61
N ALA A 198 -3.26 7.09 -3.96
CA ALA A 198 -4.24 6.02 -3.87
C ALA A 198 -4.98 5.86 -5.20
N PHE A 199 -5.30 4.62 -5.58
CA PHE A 199 -6.43 4.39 -6.47
C PHE A 199 -7.74 4.58 -5.71
N GLN A 200 -8.73 5.15 -6.38
CA GLN A 200 -10.12 5.18 -5.90
C GLN A 200 -10.58 3.74 -5.61
N TYR A 201 -11.31 3.54 -4.52
CA TYR A 201 -11.83 2.23 -4.06
C TYR A 201 -10.77 1.19 -3.64
N ASP A 202 -9.49 1.54 -3.54
CA ASP A 202 -8.48 0.74 -2.83
C ASP A 202 -8.97 0.47 -1.39
N ILE A 203 -9.12 -0.80 -1.01
CA ILE A 203 -9.69 -1.17 0.30
C ILE A 203 -8.81 -0.78 1.51
N ALA A 204 -7.50 -0.56 1.30
CA ALA A 204 -6.61 -0.09 2.34
C ALA A 204 -6.50 1.44 2.37
N ALA A 205 -6.49 2.11 1.21
CA ALA A 205 -6.20 3.55 1.11
C ALA A 205 -7.44 4.44 0.90
N ASP A 206 -8.51 3.90 0.32
CA ASP A 206 -9.80 4.56 0.04
C ASP A 206 -10.96 3.67 0.50
N PHE A 207 -11.00 3.37 1.80
CA PHE A 207 -12.09 2.63 2.42
C PHE A 207 -13.33 3.53 2.67
N PRO A 208 -14.56 3.04 2.43
CA PRO A 208 -15.79 3.79 2.68
C PRO A 208 -15.86 4.41 4.08
N LYS A 209 -16.33 5.66 4.17
CA LYS A 209 -16.65 6.30 5.45
C LYS A 209 -17.92 5.72 6.07
N TYR A 210 -18.87 5.32 5.22
CA TYR A 210 -20.19 4.85 5.60
C TYR A 210 -20.36 3.37 5.22
N PRO A 211 -19.88 2.40 6.02
CA PRO A 211 -19.92 0.97 5.69
C PRO A 211 -21.35 0.40 5.58
N LEU A 212 -22.37 1.09 6.13
CA LEU A 212 -23.78 0.74 5.90
C LEU A 212 -24.24 1.03 4.46
N ASN A 213 -23.49 1.80 3.67
CA ASN A 213 -23.68 1.83 2.23
C ASN A 213 -23.07 0.57 1.60
N LEU A 214 -23.92 -0.45 1.45
CA LEU A 214 -23.52 -1.75 0.90
C LEU A 214 -23.01 -1.66 -0.55
N PHE A 215 -23.41 -0.66 -1.35
CA PHE A 215 -22.81 -0.46 -2.67
C PHE A 215 -21.33 -0.10 -2.54
N ALA A 216 -21.00 0.83 -1.65
CA ALA A 216 -19.63 1.27 -1.43
C ALA A 216 -18.76 0.16 -0.83
N LEU A 217 -19.27 -0.56 0.17
CA LEU A 217 -18.56 -1.64 0.85
C LEU A 217 -18.33 -2.86 -0.07
N LEU A 218 -19.36 -3.30 -0.82
CA LEU A 218 -19.19 -4.37 -1.80
C LEU A 218 -18.25 -3.95 -2.93
N ASN A 219 -18.28 -2.69 -3.34
CA ASN A 219 -17.36 -2.17 -4.36
C ASN A 219 -15.89 -2.20 -3.90
N SER A 220 -15.57 -1.80 -2.67
CA SER A 220 -14.20 -1.91 -2.15
C SER A 220 -13.77 -3.36 -1.89
N ILE A 221 -14.70 -4.26 -1.49
CA ILE A 221 -14.40 -5.69 -1.31
C ILE A 221 -14.13 -6.39 -2.65
N ILE A 222 -14.96 -6.13 -3.68
CA ILE A 222 -14.75 -6.68 -5.03
C ILE A 222 -13.53 -6.02 -5.70
N GLY A 223 -13.19 -4.80 -5.31
CA GLY A 223 -11.99 -4.07 -5.74
C GLY A 223 -10.72 -4.38 -4.94
N ILE A 224 -10.68 -5.43 -4.12
CA ILE A 224 -9.53 -5.73 -3.25
C ILE A 224 -8.19 -5.81 -4.01
N ASP A 225 -8.20 -6.36 -5.22
CA ASP A 225 -7.01 -6.53 -6.06
C ASP A 225 -6.37 -5.19 -6.47
N ILE A 226 -7.13 -4.09 -6.51
CA ILE A 226 -6.63 -2.73 -6.79
C ILE A 226 -5.46 -2.38 -5.86
N HIS A 227 -5.52 -2.85 -4.62
CA HIS A 227 -4.51 -2.54 -3.61
C HIS A 227 -3.12 -3.11 -3.96
N GLY A 228 -3.05 -4.25 -4.66
CA GLY A 228 -1.80 -4.84 -5.16
C GLY A 228 -1.39 -4.38 -6.56
N ASP A 229 -2.30 -3.71 -7.30
CA ASP A 229 -2.18 -3.54 -8.75
C ASP A 229 -1.44 -2.26 -9.20
N TYR A 230 -0.81 -1.53 -8.28
CA TYR A 230 -0.20 -0.21 -8.57
C TYR A 230 0.86 -0.23 -9.66
N LEU A 231 1.68 -1.29 -9.72
CA LEU A 231 2.70 -1.50 -10.76
C LEU A 231 2.33 -2.62 -11.76
N LEU A 232 1.65 -3.67 -11.30
CA LEU A 232 1.40 -4.90 -12.07
C LEU A 232 0.58 -4.65 -13.35
N ASN A 233 -0.69 -4.27 -13.22
CA ASN A 233 -1.55 -3.88 -14.35
C ASN A 233 -1.99 -2.41 -14.27
N ARG A 234 -1.54 -1.66 -13.25
CA ARG A 234 -1.79 -0.22 -13.04
C ARG A 234 -3.29 0.13 -13.04
N ASN A 235 -4.16 -0.76 -12.56
CA ASN A 235 -5.63 -0.65 -12.65
C ASN A 235 -6.15 -0.44 -14.09
N GLY A 236 -5.47 -1.07 -15.06
CA GLY A 236 -5.74 -0.96 -16.50
C GLY A 236 -5.24 0.34 -17.14
N TYR A 237 -4.40 1.14 -16.47
CA TYR A 237 -3.70 2.28 -17.06
C TYR A 237 -2.45 1.85 -17.82
N THR A 238 -2.20 2.47 -18.98
CA THR A 238 -0.84 2.53 -19.53
C THR A 238 -0.02 3.54 -18.75
N GLU A 239 1.31 3.43 -18.73
CA GLU A 239 2.18 4.36 -17.99
C GLU A 239 1.90 5.83 -18.31
N ALA A 240 1.75 6.17 -19.60
CA ALA A 240 1.44 7.54 -20.02
C ALA A 240 0.06 8.04 -19.54
N GLU A 241 -0.95 7.17 -19.44
CA GLU A 241 -2.23 7.54 -18.84
C GLU A 241 -2.15 7.64 -17.31
N LEU A 242 -1.33 6.80 -16.66
CA LEU A 242 -1.13 6.81 -15.21
C LEU A 242 -0.45 8.12 -14.78
N GLN A 243 0.66 8.48 -15.44
CA GLN A 243 1.34 9.76 -15.21
C GLN A 243 0.41 10.96 -15.48
N ALA A 244 -0.35 10.94 -16.58
CA ALA A 244 -1.33 11.99 -16.87
C ALA A 244 -2.43 12.07 -15.79
N ALA A 245 -2.89 10.94 -15.25
CA ALA A 245 -3.89 10.92 -14.18
C ALA A 245 -3.34 11.37 -12.82
N MET A 246 -2.07 11.07 -12.50
CA MET A 246 -1.44 11.56 -11.28
C MET A 246 -1.11 13.06 -11.34
N GLN A 247 -0.80 13.59 -12.53
CA GLN A 247 -0.52 15.01 -12.76
C GLN A 247 -1.79 15.87 -12.96
N ASP A 248 -2.98 15.28 -13.12
CA ASP A 248 -4.24 16.02 -13.26
C ASP A 248 -4.63 16.70 -11.93
N PRO A 249 -4.74 18.05 -11.87
CA PRO A 249 -5.16 18.76 -10.67
C PRO A 249 -6.54 18.37 -10.14
N ALA A 250 -7.42 17.78 -10.97
CA ALA A 250 -8.71 17.26 -10.52
C ALA A 250 -8.58 16.04 -9.58
N ASN A 251 -7.46 15.32 -9.67
CA ASN A 251 -7.14 14.15 -8.85
C ASN A 251 -6.27 14.50 -7.62
N GLN A 252 -5.85 15.76 -7.48
CA GLN A 252 -4.94 16.21 -6.42
C GLN A 252 -5.65 17.04 -5.33
N GLN A 253 -5.20 16.90 -4.07
CA GLN A 253 -5.56 17.77 -2.95
C GLN A 253 -4.33 18.00 -2.05
N ILE A 254 -4.05 19.23 -1.66
CA ILE A 254 -2.92 19.54 -0.75
C ILE A 254 -3.47 19.83 0.66
N HIS A 255 -2.85 19.24 1.68
CA HIS A 255 -3.09 19.55 3.09
C HIS A 255 -1.78 19.57 3.87
N GLY A 256 -1.39 20.75 4.36
CA GLY A 256 -0.13 20.95 5.07
C GLY A 256 1.09 20.58 4.21
N ASP A 257 1.93 19.67 4.71
CA ASP A 257 3.11 19.13 4.01
C ASP A 257 2.77 18.02 2.99
N THR A 258 1.51 17.60 2.87
CA THR A 258 1.12 16.41 2.11
C THR A 258 0.25 16.73 0.88
N THR A 259 0.70 16.25 -0.29
CA THR A 259 -0.06 16.20 -1.54
C THR A 259 -0.72 14.83 -1.69
N TYR A 260 -2.05 14.81 -1.69
CA TYR A 260 -2.86 13.62 -1.88
C TYR A 260 -3.26 13.48 -3.34
N ILE A 261 -2.91 12.36 -3.97
CA ILE A 261 -3.36 11.99 -5.31
C ILE A 261 -4.41 10.87 -5.16
N THR A 262 -5.56 10.98 -5.84
CA THR A 262 -6.54 9.89 -5.99
C THR A 262 -6.81 9.62 -7.46
N ILE A 263 -6.27 8.52 -7.97
CA ILE A 263 -6.44 8.10 -9.36
C ILE A 263 -7.81 7.40 -9.49
N PRO A 264 -8.74 7.88 -10.33
CA PRO A 264 -10.04 7.24 -10.51
C PRO A 264 -9.91 5.81 -11.07
N THR A 265 -10.84 4.90 -10.75
CA THR A 265 -10.84 3.59 -11.42
C THR A 265 -11.42 3.69 -12.83
N LYS A 266 -10.73 3.16 -13.85
CA LYS A 266 -11.27 3.14 -15.23
C LYS A 266 -12.62 2.42 -15.34
N ARG A 267 -12.83 1.40 -14.50
CA ARG A 267 -14.06 0.60 -14.41
C ARG A 267 -14.53 0.56 -12.95
N LEU A 268 -15.83 0.48 -12.69
CA LEU A 268 -16.37 0.31 -11.34
C LEU A 268 -16.23 -1.15 -10.88
N PRO A 269 -15.51 -1.44 -9.77
CA PRO A 269 -15.27 -2.80 -9.30
C PRO A 269 -16.54 -3.62 -9.04
N LEU A 270 -17.62 -3.00 -8.53
CA LEU A 270 -18.91 -3.65 -8.30
C LEU A 270 -19.51 -4.35 -9.55
N LEU A 271 -19.04 -4.01 -10.75
CA LEU A 271 -19.45 -4.61 -12.02
C LEU A 271 -18.40 -5.55 -12.64
N ALA A 272 -17.24 -5.76 -12.00
CA ALA A 272 -16.23 -6.71 -12.44
C ALA A 272 -16.78 -8.16 -12.56
N PRO A 273 -17.61 -8.69 -11.64
CA PRO A 273 -18.17 -10.05 -11.77
C PRO A 273 -19.08 -10.21 -13.00
N LEU A 274 -19.84 -9.18 -13.37
CA LEU A 274 -20.66 -9.18 -14.60
C LEU A 274 -19.79 -9.18 -15.86
N ARG A 275 -18.66 -8.48 -15.82
CA ARG A 275 -17.69 -8.43 -16.93
C ARG A 275 -16.96 -9.77 -17.08
N GLN A 276 -16.51 -10.36 -15.97
CA GLN A 276 -15.85 -11.67 -15.94
C GLN A 276 -16.77 -12.78 -16.46
N LEU A 277 -18.04 -12.81 -16.02
CA LEU A 277 -19.08 -13.70 -16.56
C LEU A 277 -19.25 -13.56 -18.09
N GLY A 278 -18.99 -12.36 -18.62
CA GLY A 278 -18.92 -12.08 -20.05
C GLY A 278 -17.74 -12.74 -20.76
N VAL A 279 -16.56 -12.68 -20.15
CA VAL A 279 -15.35 -13.33 -20.66
C VAL A 279 -15.50 -14.85 -20.61
N ASP A 280 -15.82 -15.40 -19.43
CA ASP A 280 -15.88 -16.84 -19.16
C ASP A 280 -16.89 -17.58 -20.05
N HIS A 281 -18.01 -16.93 -20.39
CA HIS A 281 -19.06 -17.50 -21.23
C HIS A 281 -19.10 -16.92 -22.66
N ASN A 282 -18.07 -16.17 -23.08
CA ASN A 282 -18.00 -15.51 -24.40
C ASN A 282 -19.25 -14.64 -24.70
N ALA A 283 -19.81 -14.03 -23.65
CA ALA A 283 -20.99 -13.19 -23.64
C ALA A 283 -20.68 -11.68 -23.49
N THR A 284 -19.40 -11.27 -23.59
CA THR A 284 -18.93 -9.88 -23.45
C THR A 284 -19.74 -8.89 -24.30
N ALA A 285 -20.14 -9.26 -25.52
CA ALA A 285 -20.98 -8.42 -26.39
C ALA A 285 -22.38 -8.08 -25.82
N VAL A 286 -22.79 -8.72 -24.72
CA VAL A 286 -24.01 -8.44 -23.96
C VAL A 286 -23.69 -7.86 -22.58
N THR A 287 -22.72 -8.43 -21.86
CA THR A 287 -22.41 -8.00 -20.49
C THR A 287 -21.66 -6.68 -20.41
N GLU A 288 -20.81 -6.36 -21.39
CA GLU A 288 -20.05 -5.10 -21.42
C GLU A 288 -20.97 -3.89 -21.67
N PRO A 289 -21.89 -3.90 -22.69
CA PRO A 289 -22.92 -2.87 -22.80
C PRO A 289 -23.85 -2.75 -21.59
N LEU A 290 -24.20 -3.87 -20.95
CA LEU A 290 -25.03 -3.86 -19.73
C LEU A 290 -24.28 -3.24 -18.54
N ALA A 291 -23.01 -3.57 -18.35
CA ALA A 291 -22.17 -2.98 -17.32
C ALA A 291 -21.95 -1.48 -17.58
N ALA A 292 -21.71 -1.08 -18.83
CA ALA A 292 -21.61 0.33 -19.21
C ALA A 292 -22.93 1.11 -18.98
N LEU A 293 -24.09 0.47 -19.17
CA LEU A 293 -25.39 1.08 -18.86
C LEU A 293 -25.58 1.33 -17.36
N MET A 294 -25.13 0.39 -16.54
CA MET A 294 -25.31 0.41 -15.07
C MET A 294 -24.25 1.25 -14.36
N GLU A 295 -23.02 1.32 -14.90
CA GLU A 295 -21.86 1.85 -14.17
C GLU A 295 -22.03 3.28 -13.66
N PRO A 296 -22.43 4.30 -14.45
CA PRO A 296 -22.52 5.66 -13.93
C PRO A 296 -23.52 5.78 -12.78
N THR A 297 -24.62 5.02 -12.85
CA THR A 297 -25.67 5.04 -11.81
C THR A 297 -25.19 4.35 -10.53
N LEU A 298 -24.53 3.20 -10.67
CA LEU A 298 -23.93 2.52 -9.52
C LEU A 298 -22.77 3.32 -8.93
N ARG A 299 -21.97 4.03 -9.73
CA ARG A 299 -20.86 4.86 -9.26
C ARG A 299 -21.38 6.04 -8.40
N VAL A 300 -22.51 6.65 -8.74
CA VAL A 300 -23.19 7.63 -7.87
C VAL A 300 -23.58 7.00 -6.52
N LEU A 301 -24.19 5.80 -6.54
CA LEU A 301 -24.58 5.11 -5.30
C LEU A 301 -23.39 4.64 -4.45
N VAL A 302 -22.27 4.27 -5.10
CA VAL A 302 -20.99 3.95 -4.44
C VAL A 302 -20.38 5.19 -3.80
N GLU A 303 -20.31 6.33 -4.50
CA GLU A 303 -19.73 7.57 -3.98
C GLU A 303 -20.49 8.14 -2.76
N LEU A 304 -21.79 7.84 -2.60
CA LEU A 304 -22.52 8.13 -1.34
C LEU A 304 -21.91 7.44 -0.10
N GLY A 305 -21.02 6.46 -0.25
CA GLY A 305 -20.29 5.83 0.85
C GLY A 305 -19.04 6.58 1.30
N TYR A 306 -18.65 7.63 0.58
CA TYR A 306 -17.40 8.36 0.73
C TYR A 306 -17.65 9.83 1.09
N ASP A 307 -16.65 10.47 1.69
CA ASP A 307 -16.67 11.89 2.01
C ASP A 307 -15.47 12.57 1.39
N ARG A 308 -15.56 12.77 0.07
CA ARG A 308 -14.55 13.47 -0.74
C ARG A 308 -14.42 14.95 -0.35
N GLY A 309 -15.48 15.52 0.24
CA GLY A 309 -15.60 16.95 0.56
C GLY A 309 -14.90 17.36 1.86
N ALA A 310 -14.71 16.45 2.82
CA ALA A 310 -13.90 16.71 4.01
C ALA A 310 -12.41 16.96 3.69
N GLY A 311 -11.93 16.48 2.55
CA GLY A 311 -10.52 16.48 2.13
C GLY A 311 -9.78 15.23 2.60
N TYR A 312 -8.73 14.81 1.88
CA TYR A 312 -7.98 13.57 2.19
C TYR A 312 -7.08 13.66 3.44
N GLY A 313 -6.52 14.84 3.73
CA GLY A 313 -5.61 15.05 4.87
C GLY A 313 -6.26 15.24 6.24
N ARG A 314 -7.59 15.34 6.33
CA ARG A 314 -8.29 15.46 7.62
C ARG A 314 -8.62 14.07 8.18
N ALA A 315 -8.19 13.78 9.40
CA ALA A 315 -8.52 12.53 10.09
C ALA A 315 -10.04 12.29 10.12
N SER A 316 -10.50 11.16 9.58
CA SER A 316 -11.92 10.84 9.44
C SER A 316 -12.20 9.36 9.70
N GLY A 317 -12.62 9.05 10.93
CA GLY A 317 -13.17 7.74 11.29
C GLY A 317 -14.49 7.40 10.59
N PHE A 318 -15.10 6.28 10.99
CA PHE A 318 -16.39 5.82 10.48
C PHE A 318 -17.56 6.77 10.77
N GLY A 319 -18.56 6.76 9.89
CA GLY A 319 -19.88 7.35 10.11
C GLY A 319 -20.99 6.33 9.84
N LEU A 320 -22.15 6.51 10.48
CA LEU A 320 -23.28 5.59 10.32
C LEU A 320 -24.01 5.78 8.98
N LEU A 321 -24.42 7.02 8.67
CA LEU A 321 -25.20 7.35 7.47
C LEU A 321 -24.64 8.61 6.77
N PRO A 322 -24.61 8.64 5.42
CA PRO A 322 -24.14 9.80 4.67
C PRO A 322 -25.09 10.99 4.76
N ARG A 323 -24.54 12.20 4.70
CA ARG A 323 -25.30 13.45 4.57
C ARG A 323 -25.64 13.67 3.09
N VAL A 324 -26.83 13.24 2.68
CA VAL A 324 -27.29 13.29 1.28
C VAL A 324 -28.08 14.58 1.01
N ASP A 325 -27.66 15.34 0.00
CA ASP A 325 -28.51 16.35 -0.65
C ASP A 325 -29.41 15.65 -1.68
N PRO A 326 -30.75 15.63 -1.49
CA PRO A 326 -31.67 14.94 -2.39
C PRO A 326 -31.81 15.62 -3.75
N VAL A 327 -31.59 16.94 -3.85
CA VAL A 327 -31.66 17.67 -5.13
C VAL A 327 -30.43 17.32 -5.95
N ARG A 328 -29.24 17.41 -5.35
CA ARG A 328 -27.98 17.00 -5.98
C ARG A 328 -28.03 15.52 -6.38
N LEU A 329 -28.39 14.61 -5.48
CA LEU A 329 -28.49 13.19 -5.80
C LEU A 329 -29.45 12.93 -6.97
N THR A 330 -30.59 13.62 -7.03
CA THR A 330 -31.52 13.51 -8.16
C THR A 330 -30.88 13.98 -9.47
N THR A 331 -30.15 15.09 -9.46
CA THR A 331 -29.43 15.61 -10.63
C THR A 331 -28.30 14.67 -11.09
N ASP A 332 -27.50 14.17 -10.15
CA ASP A 332 -26.38 13.27 -10.40
C ASP A 332 -26.89 11.92 -10.98
N LEU A 333 -28.00 11.38 -10.45
CA LEU A 333 -28.64 10.17 -10.99
C LEU A 333 -29.23 10.35 -12.39
N VAL A 334 -29.90 11.48 -12.68
CA VAL A 334 -30.42 11.76 -14.05
C VAL A 334 -29.26 11.90 -15.05
N THR A 335 -28.18 12.58 -14.64
CA THR A 335 -26.96 12.71 -15.44
C THR A 335 -26.31 11.36 -15.68
N ALA A 336 -26.23 10.51 -14.65
CA ALA A 336 -25.71 9.15 -14.73
C ALA A 336 -26.50 8.26 -15.70
N VAL A 337 -27.83 8.23 -15.63
CA VAL A 337 -28.67 7.46 -16.57
C VAL A 337 -28.47 7.94 -18.01
N SER A 338 -28.35 9.26 -18.24
CA SER A 338 -28.07 9.81 -19.57
C SER A 338 -26.67 9.47 -20.11
N THR A 339 -25.74 9.14 -19.20
CA THR A 339 -24.36 8.78 -19.51
C THR A 339 -24.24 7.29 -19.79
N GLY A 340 -24.79 6.44 -18.92
CA GLY A 340 -24.84 4.98 -19.16
C GLY A 340 -25.53 4.61 -20.48
N LEU A 341 -26.58 5.35 -20.89
CA LEU A 341 -27.21 5.13 -22.20
C LEU A 341 -26.31 5.50 -23.40
N ARG A 342 -25.36 6.43 -23.24
CA ARG A 342 -24.35 6.73 -24.27
C ARG A 342 -23.25 5.68 -24.25
N ASP A 343 -22.76 5.33 -23.07
CA ASP A 343 -21.63 4.43 -22.88
C ASP A 343 -21.99 3.00 -23.29
N ALA A 344 -23.20 2.53 -22.96
CA ALA A 344 -23.73 1.26 -23.45
C ALA A 344 -23.86 1.19 -24.97
N ARG A 345 -24.21 2.31 -25.63
CA ARG A 345 -24.26 2.38 -27.11
C ARG A 345 -22.87 2.35 -27.71
N ALA A 346 -21.89 3.01 -27.10
CA ALA A 346 -20.49 2.96 -27.52
C ALA A 346 -19.93 1.54 -27.36
N ALA A 347 -20.13 0.91 -26.20
CA ALA A 347 -19.74 -0.47 -25.92
C ALA A 347 -20.39 -1.47 -26.90
N ALA A 348 -21.66 -1.29 -27.26
CA ALA A 348 -22.39 -2.19 -28.17
C ALA A 348 -21.94 -2.09 -29.65
N VAL A 349 -21.21 -1.03 -30.03
CA VAL A 349 -20.64 -0.88 -31.40
C VAL A 349 -19.11 -0.93 -31.42
N ALA A 350 -18.47 -1.04 -30.26
CA ALA A 350 -17.03 -1.28 -30.18
C ALA A 350 -16.71 -2.66 -30.80
N PRO A 351 -15.64 -2.77 -31.61
CA PRO A 351 -15.15 -4.09 -32.01
C PRO A 351 -14.73 -4.85 -30.74
N SER A 352 -15.11 -6.12 -30.63
CA SER A 352 -14.82 -6.96 -29.45
C SER A 352 -13.32 -7.25 -29.34
N SER A 353 -12.55 -6.32 -28.81
CA SER A 353 -11.14 -6.47 -28.47
C SER A 353 -10.99 -7.57 -27.43
N ARG A 354 -10.25 -8.63 -27.76
CA ARG A 354 -9.87 -9.70 -26.81
C ARG A 354 -8.83 -9.19 -25.81
N GLN A 355 -9.25 -8.34 -24.88
CA GLN A 355 -8.53 -8.20 -23.61
C GLN A 355 -8.84 -9.47 -22.80
N GLY A 356 -7.89 -10.40 -22.76
CA GLY A 356 -8.11 -11.75 -22.23
C GLY A 356 -7.40 -12.89 -22.97
N GLU A 357 -6.73 -12.63 -24.10
CA GLU A 357 -5.65 -13.52 -24.55
C GLU A 357 -4.36 -12.98 -23.91
N PRO A 358 -3.71 -13.68 -22.96
CA PRO A 358 -2.45 -13.22 -22.38
C PRO A 358 -1.37 -13.14 -23.47
N PRO A 359 -0.27 -12.38 -23.25
CA PRO A 359 0.86 -12.42 -24.15
C PRO A 359 1.26 -13.87 -24.37
N ARG A 360 1.25 -14.33 -25.63
CA ARG A 360 1.77 -15.65 -25.95
C ARG A 360 3.27 -15.59 -25.73
N GLU A 361 3.70 -16.11 -24.59
CA GLU A 361 5.10 -16.31 -24.26
C GLU A 361 5.77 -17.00 -25.46
N PRO A 362 6.82 -16.40 -26.04
CA PRO A 362 7.47 -16.99 -27.20
C PRO A 362 8.10 -18.31 -26.76
N GLU A 363 7.63 -19.42 -27.35
CA GLU A 363 8.05 -20.79 -26.98
C GLU A 363 9.55 -20.82 -26.67
N PRO A 364 9.97 -21.27 -25.47
CA PRO A 364 11.35 -21.18 -25.05
C PRO A 364 12.21 -21.97 -26.03
N LYS A 365 12.98 -21.25 -26.86
CA LYS A 365 13.95 -21.84 -27.77
C LYS A 365 15.00 -22.56 -26.94
N VAL A 366 14.79 -23.87 -26.77
CA VAL A 366 15.74 -24.78 -26.13
C VAL A 366 17.07 -24.62 -26.87
N GLN A 367 18.00 -23.88 -26.26
CA GLN A 367 19.36 -23.78 -26.77
C GLN A 367 20.03 -25.12 -26.49
N GLN A 368 19.88 -26.03 -27.45
CA GLN A 368 20.40 -27.37 -27.39
C GLN A 368 21.94 -27.33 -27.42
N MET A 369 22.55 -27.16 -26.26
CA MET A 369 24.00 -27.23 -26.12
C MET A 369 24.47 -28.62 -26.51
N SER A 370 25.14 -28.71 -27.65
CA SER A 370 25.66 -29.95 -28.20
C SER A 370 26.67 -30.59 -27.24
N SER A 371 26.36 -31.79 -26.75
CA SER A 371 27.38 -32.77 -26.42
C SER A 371 27.31 -33.87 -27.48
N ALA A 372 28.45 -34.18 -28.09
CA ALA A 372 28.54 -35.09 -29.23
C ALA A 372 29.18 -36.42 -28.81
N ALA A 373 28.39 -37.49 -28.81
CA ALA A 373 28.89 -38.86 -28.71
C ALA A 373 27.91 -39.83 -29.39
N ASP A 374 28.18 -40.08 -30.67
CA ASP A 374 27.93 -41.28 -31.50
C ASP A 374 26.83 -42.29 -31.07
N HIS A 375 25.99 -42.67 -32.03
CA HIS A 375 25.14 -43.86 -31.97
C HIS A 375 25.38 -44.70 -33.22
N SER A 376 25.68 -45.99 -33.01
CA SER A 376 25.73 -47.02 -34.04
C SER A 376 24.77 -48.15 -33.66
N ASP A 377 23.95 -48.58 -34.61
CA ASP A 377 22.76 -49.41 -34.37
C ASP A 377 23.05 -50.89 -34.04
N VAL A 378 22.19 -51.49 -33.18
CA VAL A 378 21.85 -52.93 -33.23
C VAL A 378 20.36 -53.11 -32.87
N GLU A 379 19.63 -53.91 -33.66
CA GLU A 379 18.21 -54.23 -33.46
C GLU A 379 17.96 -55.29 -32.35
N PRO A 380 16.70 -55.43 -31.84
CA PRO A 380 16.38 -56.23 -30.66
C PRO A 380 16.06 -57.71 -30.93
N ALA A 381 16.09 -58.54 -29.87
CA ALA A 381 15.62 -59.93 -29.86
C ALA A 381 14.94 -60.28 -28.50
N PRO A 382 14.05 -61.29 -28.43
CA PRO A 382 13.05 -61.40 -27.36
C PRO A 382 13.44 -62.26 -26.13
N VAL A 383 12.68 -62.10 -25.05
CA VAL A 383 12.78 -62.86 -23.79
C VAL A 383 11.95 -64.16 -23.84
N PRO A 384 12.51 -65.34 -23.50
CA PRO A 384 11.76 -66.56 -23.20
C PRO A 384 11.62 -66.82 -21.68
N GLU A 385 10.60 -67.59 -21.28
CA GLU A 385 10.44 -68.04 -19.88
C GLU A 385 11.40 -69.19 -19.49
N ARG A 386 11.67 -69.37 -18.18
CA ARG A 386 11.17 -70.49 -17.31
C ARG A 386 12.15 -71.09 -16.27
N ASP A 387 11.53 -71.44 -15.14
CA ASP A 387 11.84 -72.55 -14.21
C ASP A 387 13.23 -72.67 -13.55
N ARG A 388 13.27 -72.54 -12.20
CA ARG A 388 13.49 -73.70 -11.30
C ARG A 388 13.16 -73.45 -9.80
N ARG A 389 12.77 -74.55 -9.14
CA ARG A 389 12.46 -74.77 -7.70
C ARG A 389 13.67 -74.52 -6.77
N ARG A 390 13.53 -74.01 -5.52
CA ARG A 390 13.02 -74.64 -4.24
C ARG A 390 13.92 -75.81 -3.80
N GLN A 391 14.40 -76.00 -2.55
CA GLN A 391 14.08 -75.53 -1.16
C GLN A 391 15.42 -75.24 -0.40
N SER A 392 15.57 -74.83 0.88
CA SER A 392 14.73 -74.83 2.10
C SER A 392 14.97 -73.56 2.97
N GLU A 393 14.35 -73.28 4.13
CA GLU A 393 13.38 -73.98 5.02
C GLU A 393 12.54 -72.92 5.82
N PRO A 394 11.33 -73.21 6.35
CA PRO A 394 10.49 -72.28 7.14
C PRO A 394 10.51 -72.67 8.65
N GLU A 395 9.66 -72.35 9.63
CA GLU A 395 8.23 -72.01 9.87
C GLU A 395 8.17 -71.26 11.25
N VAL A 396 7.15 -70.57 11.80
CA VAL A 396 5.76 -70.11 11.47
C VAL A 396 5.36 -69.01 12.51
N ALA A 397 4.20 -68.33 12.39
CA ALA A 397 3.59 -67.49 13.44
C ALA A 397 2.07 -67.77 13.59
N ASP A 398 1.51 -67.68 14.82
CA ASP A 398 0.14 -67.23 15.19
C ASP A 398 -0.17 -67.45 16.69
N ASP A 399 -1.30 -66.90 17.17
CA ASP A 399 -1.74 -66.76 18.58
C ASP A 399 -2.18 -68.05 19.33
N ALA A 400 -2.17 -67.97 20.68
CA ALA A 400 -2.98 -68.78 21.60
C ALA A 400 -3.22 -68.05 22.95
N ASP A 401 -4.21 -68.52 23.73
CA ASP A 401 -4.94 -67.76 24.77
C ASP A 401 -4.58 -68.12 26.24
N GLU A 402 -5.06 -67.29 27.17
CA GLU A 402 -5.44 -67.54 28.59
C GLU A 402 -4.40 -67.82 29.71
N THR A 403 -4.80 -67.45 30.95
CA THR A 403 -4.23 -67.75 32.30
C THR A 403 -2.92 -67.08 32.78
N ASP A 404 -2.65 -66.88 34.09
CA ASP A 404 -3.50 -66.51 35.25
C ASP A 404 -2.61 -66.07 36.45
N ASP A 405 -3.23 -65.44 37.45
CA ASP A 405 -2.90 -65.34 38.89
C ASP A 405 -1.69 -64.52 39.44
N THR A 406 -2.02 -63.91 40.58
CA THR A 406 -1.45 -62.90 41.48
C THR A 406 -0.07 -63.17 42.12
N THR A 407 0.59 -62.17 42.76
CA THR A 407 0.45 -61.80 44.19
C THR A 407 1.42 -60.63 44.53
N ASP A 408 1.27 -59.76 45.55
CA ASP A 408 0.21 -59.42 46.53
C ASP A 408 0.56 -58.03 47.19
N GLU A 409 -0.21 -57.58 48.20
CA GLU A 409 -0.15 -56.34 49.01
C GLU A 409 -0.74 -55.05 48.37
N GLY A 410 -1.91 -54.51 48.78
CA GLY A 410 -3.01 -55.13 49.54
C GLY A 410 -3.81 -54.19 50.47
N THR A 411 -5.09 -53.89 50.12
CA THR A 411 -6.14 -53.24 50.97
C THR A 411 -5.87 -51.79 51.46
N THR A 412 -6.85 -50.92 51.78
CA THR A 412 -8.33 -50.97 51.96
C THR A 412 -9.00 -49.81 51.17
N GLN A 413 -10.06 -50.00 50.38
CA GLN A 413 -11.50 -50.15 50.74
C GLN A 413 -12.23 -48.80 50.97
N ASP A 414 -13.30 -48.54 50.20
CA ASP A 414 -14.19 -47.38 50.29
C ASP A 414 -15.26 -47.52 51.38
N GLU A 415 -15.75 -46.39 51.92
CA GLU A 415 -17.13 -46.21 52.44
C GLU A 415 -17.47 -44.69 52.54
N ASP A 416 -18.75 -44.36 52.73
CA ASP A 416 -19.41 -43.02 52.69
C ASP A 416 -18.64 -41.84 53.36
N ASP A 417 -18.76 -40.58 52.92
CA ASP A 417 -20.01 -39.80 53.02
C ASP A 417 -20.09 -38.57 52.08
N SER A 418 -21.24 -37.89 52.09
CA SER A 418 -21.61 -36.71 51.31
C SER A 418 -21.43 -35.38 52.06
N GLU A 419 -21.18 -34.28 51.34
CA GLU A 419 -21.94 -33.02 51.47
C GLU A 419 -21.58 -31.97 50.39
N ASP A 420 -22.44 -30.96 50.24
CA ASP A 420 -22.41 -29.88 49.23
C ASP A 420 -21.83 -28.57 49.82
N ALA A 421 -21.13 -27.77 49.01
CA ALA A 421 -20.55 -26.49 49.40
C ALA A 421 -20.37 -25.53 48.20
N SER A 422 -21.47 -24.91 47.78
CA SER A 422 -21.50 -23.82 46.79
C SER A 422 -21.16 -22.46 47.42
N VAL A 423 -20.53 -21.56 46.65
CA VAL A 423 -20.46 -20.10 46.93
C VAL A 423 -20.57 -19.35 45.60
N ASP A 424 -21.42 -18.33 45.58
CA ASP A 424 -21.90 -17.61 44.38
C ASP A 424 -21.31 -16.18 44.23
N GLU A 425 -21.68 -15.51 43.14
CA GLU A 425 -21.35 -14.09 42.85
C GLU A 425 -22.09 -13.08 43.77
N PRO A 426 -21.60 -11.82 43.86
CA PRO A 426 -22.37 -10.69 44.38
C PRO A 426 -22.64 -9.58 43.33
N ASP A 427 -23.91 -9.18 43.19
CA ASP A 427 -24.40 -8.00 42.44
C ASP A 427 -24.86 -6.89 43.44
N PRO A 428 -24.93 -5.58 43.09
CA PRO A 428 -24.92 -4.47 44.07
C PRO A 428 -26.31 -3.82 44.36
N SER A 429 -26.27 -2.57 44.87
CA SER A 429 -27.37 -1.68 45.33
C SER A 429 -27.77 -1.83 46.81
N ASP A 430 -28.14 -0.78 47.57
CA ASP A 430 -28.29 0.66 47.27
C ASP A 430 -28.16 1.55 48.54
N ALA A 431 -28.33 2.88 48.40
CA ALA A 431 -28.84 3.89 49.35
C ALA A 431 -27.89 5.03 49.86
N SER A 432 -28.12 6.26 49.36
CA SER A 432 -28.42 7.55 50.06
C SER A 432 -27.79 7.92 51.43
N ASP A 433 -27.48 9.17 51.80
CA ASP A 433 -27.56 10.50 51.16
C ASP A 433 -26.72 11.51 51.99
N ALA A 434 -26.22 12.60 51.39
CA ALA A 434 -25.99 13.91 52.04
C ALA A 434 -25.61 15.00 51.01
N GLU A 435 -26.27 16.16 51.09
CA GLU A 435 -25.99 17.37 50.29
C GLU A 435 -25.13 18.38 51.09
N ASP A 436 -24.36 19.24 50.41
CA ASP A 436 -24.38 20.69 50.67
C ASP A 436 -23.89 21.49 49.44
N GLU A 437 -24.19 22.78 49.40
CA GLU A 437 -24.27 23.63 48.19
C GLU A 437 -23.22 24.77 48.11
N ALA A 438 -23.29 25.57 47.02
CA ALA A 438 -22.70 26.91 46.86
C ALA A 438 -21.16 27.03 46.64
N ASP A 439 -20.63 28.00 45.88
CA ASP A 439 -21.27 29.02 45.02
C ASP A 439 -20.34 29.46 43.87
N ALA A 440 -20.82 30.31 42.94
CA ALA A 440 -20.15 30.67 41.68
C ALA A 440 -19.77 32.17 41.52
N GLU A 441 -19.27 32.52 40.31
CA GLU A 441 -19.09 33.88 39.75
C GLU A 441 -17.91 34.70 40.37
N ASP A 442 -17.27 35.69 39.71
CA ASP A 442 -17.48 36.24 38.35
C ASP A 442 -16.21 36.96 37.78
N GLU A 443 -16.36 37.44 36.54
CA GLU A 443 -15.74 38.62 35.88
C GLU A 443 -14.34 38.56 35.24
N ALA A 444 -14.22 39.38 34.20
CA ALA A 444 -13.14 39.40 33.20
C ALA A 444 -12.12 40.53 33.39
N ASP A 445 -11.08 40.54 32.55
CA ASP A 445 -10.50 41.79 32.05
C ASP A 445 -9.87 41.60 30.64
N GLU A 446 -10.05 42.58 29.75
CA GLU A 446 -9.31 42.69 28.48
C GLU A 446 -8.17 43.72 28.63
N PRO A 447 -7.18 43.70 27.74
CA PRO A 447 -6.92 44.98 27.06
C PRO A 447 -6.70 44.86 25.56
N ALA A 448 -7.29 45.81 24.82
CA ALA A 448 -7.06 46.01 23.39
C ALA A 448 -5.86 46.94 23.09
N SER A 449 -5.67 47.23 21.80
CA SER A 449 -4.59 48.04 21.18
C SER A 449 -3.25 47.31 20.95
N ASP A 450 -2.49 47.55 19.89
CA ASP A 450 -2.72 48.45 18.74
C ASP A 450 -2.11 47.89 17.43
N ALA A 451 -2.56 48.39 16.28
CA ALA A 451 -2.10 47.94 14.95
C ALA A 451 -1.50 49.10 14.12
N PRO A 452 -0.19 49.07 13.79
CA PRO A 452 0.43 50.09 12.95
C PRO A 452 0.14 49.86 11.45
N ALA A 453 -0.40 50.87 10.78
CA ALA A 453 -0.64 50.86 9.34
C ALA A 453 0.61 51.24 8.52
N GLU A 454 0.68 50.77 7.26
CA GLU A 454 1.70 51.19 6.29
C GLU A 454 1.53 52.66 5.86
N PRO A 455 2.62 53.41 5.68
CA PRO A 455 2.60 54.69 4.96
C PRO A 455 3.00 54.51 3.48
N ALA A 456 2.11 54.87 2.55
CA ALA A 456 2.40 54.92 1.13
C ALA A 456 2.65 56.34 0.62
N ALA A 457 3.73 56.51 -0.15
CA ALA A 457 4.02 57.60 -1.10
C ALA A 457 4.03 59.07 -0.60
N ALA A 458 5.24 59.58 -0.33
CA ALA A 458 5.71 60.90 -0.79
C ALA A 458 7.25 60.93 -0.83
#